data_AF-A0ABD5SD01-F1
#
_entry.id   AF-A0ABD5SD01-F1
#
_cell.length_a   1.000
_cell.length_b   1.000
_cell.length_c   1.000
_cell.angle_alpha   90.00
_cell.angle_beta   90.00
_cell.angle_gamma   90.00
#
_symmetry.space_group_name_H-M   'P 1'
#
loop_
_entity.id
_entity.type
_entity.pdbx_description
1 polymer ?
#
loop_
_entity_poly.entity_id
_entity_poly.type
_entity_poly.pdbx_seq_one_letter_code
_entity_poly.pdbx_strand_id
1 'polypeptide(L)'
;MSFEMRAFAERLCRFRSTAGEERVAAEWVETRLAELGFETYAWDADPELLATHPSFPDDPDDIDVTGRRSVAGVLEIGAVDGKGDDPARDDPLTVVLNGHLDVVPAEAASWSSDPFDPVWRSDEGGALDRERGGDDPSGADEDDGETLTARGAADMKSGVAACVGAALDVREAAANGTFDPPEPGLRIVVEAVAGEE
;
A
#
# COMPACT_ATOMS: atom_id res chain seq x y z
N MET A 1 -15.97 2.00 9.24
CA MET A 1 -14.81 1.89 10.15
C MET A 1 -13.74 2.83 9.62
N SER A 2 -13.12 3.65 10.46
CA SER A 2 -11.97 4.47 10.06
C SER A 2 -10.79 3.56 9.67
N PHE A 3 -9.96 4.02 8.73
CA PHE A 3 -8.74 3.32 8.36
C PHE A 3 -7.61 3.70 9.30
N GLU A 4 -7.08 2.72 10.03
CA GLU A 4 -5.98 2.92 10.96
C GLU A 4 -4.63 2.70 10.25
N MET A 5 -4.06 3.77 9.68
CA MET A 5 -2.81 3.71 8.89
C MET A 5 -1.65 3.05 9.65
N ARG A 6 -1.47 3.39 10.93
CA ARG A 6 -0.40 2.82 11.78
C ARG A 6 -0.53 1.30 11.92
N ALA A 7 -1.75 0.81 12.13
CA ALA A 7 -2.02 -0.62 12.27
C ALA A 7 -1.84 -1.37 10.94
N PHE A 8 -2.21 -0.74 9.82
CA PHE A 8 -1.96 -1.29 8.49
C PHE A 8 -0.46 -1.43 8.21
N ALA A 9 0.31 -0.36 8.40
CA ALA A 9 1.76 -0.36 8.16
C ALA A 9 2.48 -1.38 9.04
N GLU A 10 2.15 -1.41 10.34
CA GLU A 10 2.70 -2.40 11.26
C GLU A 10 2.39 -3.82 10.80
N ARG A 11 1.12 -4.12 10.49
CA ARG A 11 0.74 -5.47 10.06
C ARG A 11 1.46 -5.86 8.77
N LEU A 12 1.60 -4.94 7.82
CA LEU A 12 2.29 -5.19 6.56
C LEU A 12 3.80 -5.48 6.78
N CYS A 13 4.42 -4.80 7.74
CA CYS A 13 5.83 -5.03 8.11
C CYS A 13 6.08 -6.42 8.74
N ARG A 14 5.04 -7.10 9.25
CA ARG A 14 5.18 -8.47 9.79
C ARG A 14 5.38 -9.52 8.70
N PHE A 15 5.06 -9.23 7.43
CA PHE A 15 5.31 -10.16 6.33
C PHE A 15 6.76 -10.11 5.89
N ARG A 16 7.38 -11.29 5.85
CA ARG A 16 8.72 -11.53 5.28
C ARG A 16 8.66 -11.63 3.77
N SER A 17 8.24 -10.55 3.12
CA SER A 17 8.10 -10.45 1.66
C SER A 17 9.44 -10.17 0.98
N THR A 18 10.45 -11.00 1.23
CA THR A 18 11.67 -10.96 0.41
C THR A 18 11.38 -11.48 -1.00
N ALA A 19 12.30 -11.27 -1.94
CA ALA A 19 12.18 -11.74 -3.32
C ALA A 19 11.61 -13.18 -3.42
N GLY A 20 10.46 -13.33 -4.06
CA GLY A 20 9.73 -14.58 -4.27
C GLY A 20 8.75 -15.01 -3.16
N GLU A 21 8.73 -14.30 -2.03
CA GLU A 21 7.87 -14.58 -0.86
C GLU A 21 6.75 -13.51 -0.69
N GLU A 22 6.50 -12.69 -1.71
CA GLU A 22 5.60 -11.53 -1.65
C GLU A 22 4.12 -11.92 -1.62
N ARG A 23 3.77 -13.10 -2.15
CA ARG A 23 2.38 -13.54 -2.34
C ARG A 23 1.51 -13.40 -1.10
N VAL A 24 2.01 -13.78 0.07
CA VAL A 24 1.22 -13.71 1.32
C VAL A 24 0.94 -12.25 1.73
N ALA A 25 1.89 -11.34 1.49
CA ALA A 25 1.68 -9.92 1.73
C ALA A 25 0.67 -9.34 0.72
N ALA A 26 0.79 -9.70 -0.55
CA ALA A 26 -0.12 -9.26 -1.61
C ALA A 26 -1.57 -9.70 -1.36
N GLU A 27 -1.80 -10.97 -1.00
CA GLU A 27 -3.13 -11.51 -0.68
C GLU A 27 -3.75 -10.82 0.55
N TRP A 28 -2.93 -10.47 1.55
CA TRP A 28 -3.39 -9.72 2.72
C TRP A 28 -3.78 -8.28 2.34
N VAL A 29 -2.99 -7.60 1.51
CA VAL A 29 -3.30 -6.25 1.01
C VAL A 29 -4.55 -6.28 0.13
N GLU A 30 -4.69 -7.26 -0.76
CA GLU A 30 -5.89 -7.48 -1.60
C GLU A 30 -7.15 -7.56 -0.75
N THR A 31 -7.13 -8.44 0.25
CA THR A 31 -8.26 -8.61 1.19
C THR A 31 -8.58 -7.29 1.89
N ARG A 32 -7.55 -6.57 2.35
CA ARG A 32 -7.75 -5.32 3.08
C ARG A 32 -8.29 -4.19 2.20
N LEU A 33 -7.83 -4.08 0.95
CA LEU A 33 -8.36 -3.13 -0.02
C LEU A 33 -9.83 -3.43 -0.33
N ALA A 34 -10.18 -4.71 -0.53
CA ALA A 34 -11.57 -5.13 -0.75
C ALA A 34 -12.48 -4.76 0.44
N GLU A 35 -12.03 -5.01 1.68
CA GLU A 35 -12.75 -4.61 2.91
C GLU A 35 -12.98 -3.09 3.00
N LEU A 36 -12.05 -2.30 2.45
CA LEU A 36 -12.11 -0.84 2.42
C LEU A 36 -12.97 -0.29 1.26
N GLY A 37 -13.50 -1.18 0.41
CA GLY A 37 -14.40 -0.85 -0.70
C GLY A 37 -13.70 -0.54 -2.03
N PHE A 38 -12.43 -0.93 -2.18
CA PHE A 38 -11.76 -0.88 -3.48
C PHE A 38 -12.21 -2.06 -4.35
N GLU A 39 -12.30 -1.84 -5.66
CA GLU A 39 -12.26 -2.94 -6.62
C GLU A 39 -10.82 -3.45 -6.73
N THR A 40 -10.61 -4.74 -6.59
CA THR A 40 -9.25 -5.31 -6.44
C THR A 40 -8.83 -6.11 -7.66
N TYR A 41 -7.54 -6.00 -7.96
CA TYR A 41 -6.87 -6.68 -9.06
C TYR A 41 -5.57 -7.26 -8.53
N ALA A 42 -5.27 -8.50 -8.86
CA ALA A 42 -4.00 -9.11 -8.50
C ALA A 42 -3.45 -9.91 -9.69
N TRP A 43 -2.14 -9.84 -9.89
CA TRP A 43 -1.47 -10.44 -11.03
C TRP A 43 -0.09 -10.97 -10.64
N ASP A 44 0.33 -12.01 -11.33
CA ASP A 44 1.72 -12.46 -11.33
C ASP A 44 2.38 -11.90 -12.60
N ALA A 45 3.68 -11.62 -12.55
CA ALA A 45 4.41 -11.16 -13.72
C ALA A 45 4.54 -12.29 -14.77
N ASP A 46 4.52 -11.91 -16.05
CA ASP A 46 4.57 -12.81 -17.20
C ASP A 46 5.94 -12.64 -17.88
N PRO A 47 6.86 -13.61 -17.74
CA PRO A 47 8.22 -13.48 -18.25
C PRO A 47 8.26 -13.44 -19.78
N GLU A 48 7.34 -14.13 -20.46
CA GLU A 48 7.20 -14.07 -21.91
C GLU A 48 6.77 -12.68 -22.39
N LEU A 49 5.84 -12.04 -21.69
CA LEU A 49 5.42 -10.66 -21.98
C LEU A 49 6.54 -9.67 -21.68
N LEU A 50 7.20 -9.80 -20.53
CA LEU A 50 8.29 -8.92 -20.12
C LEU A 50 9.47 -8.96 -21.10
N ALA A 51 9.80 -10.14 -21.64
CA ALA A 51 10.85 -10.30 -22.65
C ALA A 51 10.60 -9.54 -23.95
N THR A 52 9.35 -9.11 -24.21
CA THR A 52 9.03 -8.24 -25.36
C THR A 52 9.38 -6.77 -25.12
N HIS A 53 9.65 -6.38 -23.88
CA HIS A 53 9.89 -4.99 -23.50
C HIS A 53 11.39 -4.69 -23.41
N PRO A 54 11.88 -3.58 -23.99
CA PRO A 54 13.32 -3.27 -24.07
C PRO A 54 14.03 -3.02 -22.73
N SER A 55 13.29 -2.93 -21.63
CA SER A 55 13.84 -2.76 -20.28
C SER A 55 14.16 -4.08 -19.58
N PHE A 56 13.79 -5.22 -20.17
CA PHE A 56 14.03 -6.56 -19.63
C PHE A 56 14.96 -7.36 -20.56
N PRO A 57 15.59 -8.43 -20.07
CA PRO A 57 16.22 -9.45 -20.92
C PRO A 57 15.25 -9.92 -22.00
N ASP A 58 15.76 -10.21 -23.19
CA ASP A 58 14.96 -10.74 -24.31
C ASP A 58 14.73 -12.25 -24.23
N ASP A 59 15.43 -12.94 -23.31
CA ASP A 59 15.19 -14.33 -22.94
C ASP A 59 14.28 -14.42 -21.70
N PRO A 60 13.06 -14.99 -21.81
CA PRO A 60 12.17 -15.20 -20.66
C PRO A 60 12.80 -16.03 -19.52
N ASP A 61 13.72 -16.95 -19.83
CA ASP A 61 14.37 -17.80 -18.82
C ASP A 61 15.31 -17.01 -17.90
N ASP A 62 15.72 -15.80 -18.32
CA ASP A 62 16.54 -14.88 -17.52
C ASP A 62 15.69 -13.97 -16.60
N ILE A 63 14.36 -14.09 -16.62
CA ILE A 63 13.42 -13.24 -15.85
C ILE A 63 12.73 -14.06 -14.75
N ASP A 64 13.28 -14.03 -13.53
CA ASP A 64 12.66 -14.72 -12.39
C ASP A 64 11.49 -13.93 -11.79
N VAL A 65 10.28 -14.37 -12.10
CA VAL A 65 9.01 -13.83 -11.60
C VAL A 65 8.36 -14.70 -10.53
N THR A 66 9.01 -15.80 -10.14
CA THR A 66 8.40 -16.83 -9.31
C THR A 66 7.99 -16.26 -7.95
N GLY A 67 6.70 -16.34 -7.61
CA GLY A 67 6.21 -15.88 -6.30
C GLY A 67 5.97 -14.37 -6.16
N ARG A 68 6.35 -13.59 -7.19
CA ARG A 68 6.28 -12.12 -7.21
C ARG A 68 4.90 -11.60 -7.59
N ARG A 69 3.91 -11.85 -6.72
CA ARG A 69 2.52 -11.40 -6.92
C ARG A 69 2.37 -9.92 -6.57
N SER A 70 1.77 -9.17 -7.48
CA SER A 70 1.38 -7.76 -7.29
C SER A 70 -0.12 -7.62 -7.07
N VAL A 71 -0.53 -6.51 -6.46
CA VAL A 71 -1.94 -6.18 -6.20
C VAL A 71 -2.22 -4.69 -6.41
N ALA A 72 -3.42 -4.37 -6.86
CA ALA A 72 -3.96 -3.02 -6.94
C ALA A 72 -5.39 -2.96 -6.40
N GLY A 73 -5.77 -1.79 -5.88
CA GLY A 73 -7.13 -1.42 -5.57
C GLY A 73 -7.53 -0.17 -6.34
N VAL A 74 -8.76 -0.13 -6.84
CA VAL A 74 -9.33 1.00 -7.56
C VAL A 74 -10.50 1.58 -6.80
N LEU A 75 -10.48 2.91 -6.58
CA LEU A 75 -11.63 3.69 -6.13
C LEU A 75 -12.06 4.65 -7.21
N GLU A 76 -13.34 4.61 -7.55
CA GLU A 76 -13.99 5.61 -8.38
C GLU A 76 -14.81 6.57 -7.50
N ILE A 77 -14.62 7.87 -7.73
CA ILE A 77 -15.15 8.96 -6.91
C ILE A 77 -15.85 9.97 -7.84
N GLY A 78 -17.08 10.36 -7.49
CA GLY A 78 -17.92 11.24 -8.30
C GLY A 78 -18.93 10.48 -9.14
N ALA A 79 -19.52 11.14 -10.13
CA ALA A 79 -20.55 10.58 -11.00
C ALA A 79 -19.97 9.62 -12.07
N VAL A 80 -19.40 8.51 -11.61
CA VAL A 80 -19.15 7.33 -12.47
C VAL A 80 -20.44 6.58 -12.83
N ASP A 81 -21.59 7.24 -12.70
CA ASP A 81 -22.85 6.80 -13.30
C ASP A 81 -22.75 6.97 -14.81
N GLY A 82 -22.12 5.99 -15.43
CA GLY A 82 -22.39 5.61 -16.80
C GLY A 82 -21.58 4.39 -17.17
N LYS A 83 -22.15 3.23 -16.84
CA LYS A 83 -22.24 2.13 -17.82
C LYS A 83 -23.12 2.57 -19.00
N GLY A 84 -22.78 3.69 -19.61
CA GLY A 84 -23.34 4.13 -20.88
C GLY A 84 -22.28 3.84 -21.91
N ASP A 85 -22.60 3.01 -22.89
CA ASP A 85 -21.81 2.82 -24.12
C ASP A 85 -21.84 4.11 -24.97
N ASP A 86 -21.61 5.28 -24.35
CA ASP A 86 -21.46 6.55 -25.06
C ASP A 86 -19.97 6.74 -25.38
N PRO A 87 -19.54 6.46 -26.62
CA PRO A 87 -18.15 6.62 -27.02
C PRO A 87 -17.69 8.10 -27.05
N ALA A 88 -18.57 9.05 -26.74
CA ALA A 88 -18.25 10.47 -26.60
C ALA A 88 -18.00 10.90 -25.14
N ARG A 89 -18.13 10.01 -24.15
CA ARG A 89 -17.84 10.35 -22.76
C ARG A 89 -16.34 10.27 -22.50
N ASP A 90 -15.79 11.35 -21.95
CA ASP A 90 -14.39 11.37 -21.53
C ASP A 90 -14.15 10.34 -20.40
N ASP A 91 -12.94 9.79 -20.32
CA ASP A 91 -12.54 8.92 -19.20
C ASP A 91 -12.33 9.76 -17.92
N PRO A 92 -12.60 9.21 -16.73
CA PRO A 92 -12.27 9.88 -15.48
C PRO A 92 -10.75 10.10 -15.36
N LEU A 93 -10.34 11.21 -14.73
CA LEU A 93 -8.93 11.45 -14.40
C LEU A 93 -8.44 10.28 -13.54
N THR A 94 -7.38 9.60 -13.97
CA THR A 94 -6.79 8.48 -13.22
C THR A 94 -5.50 8.92 -12.55
N VAL A 95 -5.42 8.76 -11.23
CA VAL A 95 -4.21 8.97 -10.42
C VAL A 95 -3.76 7.62 -9.88
N VAL A 96 -2.50 7.29 -10.10
CA VAL A 96 -1.88 6.05 -9.59
C VAL A 96 -0.95 6.39 -8.43
N LEU A 97 -1.20 5.78 -7.28
CA LEU A 97 -0.37 5.82 -6.09
C LEU A 97 0.33 4.46 -5.98
N ASN A 98 1.58 4.40 -6.41
CA ASN A 98 2.34 3.16 -6.50
C ASN A 98 3.31 3.02 -5.32
N GLY A 99 3.44 1.80 -4.81
CA GLY A 99 4.53 1.38 -3.95
C GLY A 99 4.81 -0.11 -4.10
N HIS A 100 5.84 -0.61 -3.42
CA HIS A 100 6.25 -2.01 -3.48
C HIS A 100 6.04 -2.76 -2.15
N LEU A 101 5.92 -4.08 -2.25
CA LEU A 101 5.72 -5.01 -1.16
C LEU A 101 7.00 -5.73 -0.77
N ASP A 102 7.88 -5.95 -1.74
CA ASP A 102 9.13 -6.64 -1.52
C ASP A 102 10.05 -5.85 -0.61
N VAL A 103 10.92 -6.55 0.07
CA VAL A 103 11.90 -5.94 0.97
C VAL A 103 13.21 -6.68 0.85
N VAL A 104 14.33 -5.97 0.92
CA VAL A 104 15.63 -6.64 0.99
C VAL A 104 15.76 -7.54 2.25
N PRO A 105 16.55 -8.62 2.18
CA PRO A 105 16.84 -9.46 3.34
C PRO A 105 17.35 -8.67 4.57
N ALA A 106 17.15 -9.25 5.75
CA ALA A 106 17.61 -8.67 7.02
C ALA A 106 18.47 -9.68 7.79
N GLU A 107 19.67 -9.26 8.20
CA GLU A 107 20.54 -10.03 9.09
C GLU A 107 20.13 -9.80 10.53
N ALA A 108 19.32 -10.70 11.10
CA ALA A 108 18.69 -10.53 12.41
C ALA A 108 19.69 -10.20 13.54
N ALA A 109 20.93 -10.71 13.48
CA ALA A 109 21.95 -10.42 14.49
C ALA A 109 22.38 -8.93 14.53
N SER A 110 22.12 -8.17 13.46
CA SER A 110 22.44 -6.75 13.35
C SER A 110 21.29 -5.83 13.80
N TRP A 111 20.16 -6.39 14.25
CA TRP A 111 18.98 -5.63 14.68
C TRP A 111 18.83 -5.65 16.20
N SER A 112 18.30 -4.56 16.75
CA SER A 112 17.97 -4.44 18.18
C SER A 112 16.68 -5.19 18.58
N SER A 113 15.90 -5.64 17.60
CA SER A 113 14.67 -6.45 17.71
C SER A 113 14.51 -7.32 16.46
N ASP A 114 13.61 -8.31 16.43
CA ASP A 114 13.35 -9.06 15.20
C ASP A 114 12.93 -8.07 14.08
N PRO A 115 13.57 -8.09 12.90
CA PRO A 115 13.28 -7.14 11.83
C PRO A 115 11.83 -7.19 11.34
N PHE A 116 11.13 -8.30 11.54
CA PHE A 116 9.73 -8.49 11.14
C PHE A 116 8.78 -8.55 12.34
N ASP A 117 9.23 -8.17 13.53
CA ASP A 117 8.38 -7.83 14.67
C ASP A 117 8.44 -6.31 14.90
N PRO A 118 7.48 -5.55 14.34
CA PRO A 118 7.59 -4.09 14.34
C PRO A 118 7.49 -3.50 15.74
N VAL A 119 8.37 -2.55 16.04
CA VAL A 119 8.45 -1.86 17.33
C VAL A 119 8.24 -0.37 17.14
N TRP A 120 7.29 0.20 17.89
CA TRP A 120 7.12 1.64 18.00
C TRP A 120 8.00 2.18 19.13
N ARG A 121 8.75 3.24 18.85
CA ARG A 121 9.63 3.91 19.82
C ARG A 121 9.33 5.39 19.87
N SER A 122 9.42 6.00 21.04
CA SER A 122 9.46 7.46 21.15
C SER A 122 10.81 8.01 20.69
N ASP A 123 10.90 9.34 20.50
CA ASP A 123 12.14 10.05 20.24
C ASP A 123 13.22 9.81 21.31
N GLU A 124 12.81 9.53 22.55
CA GLU A 124 13.72 9.18 23.65
C GLU A 124 14.28 7.74 23.55
N GLY A 125 13.89 6.99 22.51
CA GLY A 125 14.41 5.65 22.18
C GLY A 125 13.78 4.50 22.97
N GLY A 126 12.82 4.79 23.85
CA GLY A 126 12.09 3.78 24.61
C GLY A 126 11.03 3.09 23.76
N ALA A 127 10.91 1.76 23.86
CA ALA A 127 9.78 1.05 23.26
C ALA A 127 8.48 1.50 23.94
N LEU A 128 7.46 1.79 23.13
CA LEU A 128 6.15 2.19 23.61
C LEU A 128 5.30 0.95 23.88
N ASP A 129 4.80 0.82 25.12
CA ASP A 129 3.90 -0.25 25.51
C ASP A 129 2.46 0.13 25.18
N ARG A 130 1.85 -0.59 24.23
CA ARG A 130 0.51 -0.29 23.70
C ARG A 130 -0.64 -0.75 24.57
N GLU A 131 -0.41 -1.48 25.66
CA GLU A 131 -1.50 -1.85 26.58
C GLU A 131 -2.06 -0.65 27.37
N ARG A 132 -1.42 0.53 27.30
CA ARG A 132 -1.99 1.81 27.74
C ARG A 132 -2.58 2.59 26.55
N GLY A 133 -3.67 2.08 25.99
CA GLY A 133 -4.58 2.90 25.19
C GLY A 133 -5.22 3.97 26.07
N GLY A 134 -4.71 5.20 26.01
CA GLY A 134 -5.35 6.36 26.60
C GLY A 134 -6.40 6.92 25.64
N ASP A 135 -7.68 6.69 25.94
CA ASP A 135 -8.82 7.36 25.30
C ASP A 135 -8.90 8.85 25.69
N ASP A 136 -7.83 9.63 25.48
CA ASP A 136 -7.84 11.09 25.70
C ASP A 136 -7.83 11.84 24.35
N PRO A 137 -8.99 12.33 23.88
CA PRO A 137 -9.09 13.08 22.63
C PRO A 137 -8.61 14.54 22.78
N SER A 138 -8.02 14.92 23.92
CA SER A 138 -7.54 16.29 24.18
C SER A 138 -6.02 16.43 24.31
N GLY A 139 -5.26 15.35 24.12
CA GLY A 139 -3.79 15.33 24.15
C GLY A 139 -3.14 15.29 22.77
N ALA A 140 -3.74 15.92 21.76
CA ALA A 140 -3.10 16.14 20.46
C ALA A 140 -2.04 17.25 20.60
N ASP A 141 -1.00 16.98 21.38
CA ASP A 141 0.23 17.77 21.33
C ASP A 141 1.03 17.31 20.10
N GLU A 142 1.50 18.32 19.38
CA GLU A 142 2.18 18.26 18.10
C GLU A 142 3.50 17.45 18.21
N ASP A 143 3.68 16.49 17.30
CA ASP A 143 5.01 15.96 16.91
C ASP A 143 5.83 15.25 18.03
N ASP A 144 5.22 14.33 18.78
CA ASP A 144 6.02 13.31 19.47
C ASP A 144 6.61 12.38 18.38
N GLY A 145 7.91 12.50 18.09
CA GLY A 145 8.62 11.79 17.03
C GLY A 145 8.71 10.29 17.29
N GLU A 146 7.59 9.63 17.07
CA GLU A 146 7.50 8.19 17.16
C GLU A 146 8.05 7.55 15.88
N THR A 147 8.86 6.52 16.05
CA THR A 147 9.41 5.75 14.93
C THR A 147 8.90 4.32 14.93
N LEU A 148 8.48 3.84 13.75
CA LEU A 148 8.22 2.43 13.51
C LEU A 148 9.51 1.76 13.03
N THR A 149 10.11 0.91 13.85
CA THR A 149 11.28 0.13 13.46
C THR A 149 10.87 -1.28 13.04
N ALA A 150 10.97 -1.55 11.75
CA ALA A 150 10.87 -2.87 11.13
C ALA A 150 11.53 -2.85 9.75
N ARG A 151 11.90 -4.01 9.22
CA ARG A 151 12.20 -4.19 7.80
C ARG A 151 10.95 -3.85 6.99
N GLY A 152 11.12 -2.99 6.00
CA GLY A 152 10.02 -2.52 5.16
C GLY A 152 9.32 -1.26 5.67
N ALA A 153 9.58 -0.83 6.92
CA ALA A 153 8.84 0.29 7.51
C ALA A 153 9.04 1.60 6.72
N ALA A 154 10.29 1.99 6.48
CA ALA A 154 10.60 3.16 5.66
C ALA A 154 10.54 2.86 4.16
N ASP A 155 10.97 1.67 3.76
CA ASP A 155 11.13 1.27 2.36
C ASP A 155 10.36 -0.03 2.04
N MET A 156 9.13 0.05 1.56
CA MET A 156 8.29 1.27 1.55
C MET A 156 6.87 1.03 2.08
N LYS A 157 6.69 0.06 2.97
CA LYS A 157 5.37 -0.41 3.45
C LYS A 157 4.57 0.67 4.19
N SER A 158 5.22 1.62 4.87
CA SER A 158 4.48 2.78 5.41
C SER A 158 4.01 3.73 4.31
N GLY A 159 4.76 3.84 3.20
CA GLY A 159 4.34 4.55 2.00
C GLY A 159 3.11 3.91 1.35
N VAL A 160 3.08 2.58 1.25
CA VAL A 160 1.88 1.84 0.78
C VAL A 160 0.67 2.14 1.69
N ALA A 161 0.86 2.10 3.01
CA ALA A 161 -0.19 2.45 3.97
C ALA A 161 -0.70 3.89 3.77
N ALA A 162 0.20 4.84 3.54
CA ALA A 162 -0.13 6.23 3.27
C ALA A 162 -0.89 6.41 1.95
N CYS A 163 -0.55 5.65 0.90
CA CYS A 163 -1.29 5.66 -0.36
C CYS A 163 -2.75 5.22 -0.17
N VAL A 164 -2.98 4.15 0.60
CA VAL A 164 -4.34 3.69 0.96
C VAL A 164 -5.08 4.77 1.74
N GLY A 165 -4.44 5.33 2.78
CA GLY A 165 -5.04 6.40 3.58
C GLY A 165 -5.44 7.62 2.75
N ALA A 166 -4.53 8.10 1.90
CA ALA A 166 -4.79 9.25 1.03
C ALA A 166 -5.96 9.01 0.06
N ALA A 167 -6.07 7.82 -0.53
CA ALA A 167 -7.19 7.48 -1.40
C ALA A 167 -8.54 7.50 -0.65
N LEU A 168 -8.54 7.03 0.60
CA LEU A 168 -9.72 7.03 1.47
C LEU A 168 -10.10 8.45 1.92
N ASP A 169 -9.11 9.28 2.27
CA ASP A 169 -9.32 10.68 2.65
C ASP A 169 -9.94 11.49 1.50
N VAL A 170 -9.48 11.27 0.26
CA VAL A 170 -10.08 11.92 -0.93
C VAL A 170 -11.53 11.46 -1.14
N ARG A 171 -11.82 10.17 -0.96
CA ARG A 171 -13.19 9.64 -1.04
C ARG A 171 -14.08 10.25 0.03
N GLU A 172 -13.59 10.38 1.26
CA GLU A 172 -14.32 10.99 2.36
C GLU A 172 -14.55 12.49 2.13
N ALA A 173 -13.54 13.22 1.65
CA ALA A 173 -13.63 14.62 1.27
C ALA A 173 -14.64 14.87 0.14
N ALA A 174 -14.75 13.95 -0.82
CA ALA A 174 -15.79 14.02 -1.83
C ALA A 174 -17.19 13.77 -1.23
N ALA A 175 -17.32 12.74 -0.38
CA ALA A 175 -18.60 12.37 0.22
C ALA A 175 -19.15 13.42 1.19
N ASN A 176 -18.27 14.16 1.88
CA ASN A 176 -18.65 15.24 2.80
C ASN A 176 -18.73 16.63 2.13
N GLY A 177 -18.38 16.72 0.83
CA GLY A 177 -18.47 17.94 0.03
C GLY A 177 -17.35 18.96 0.30
N THR A 178 -16.24 18.57 0.93
CA THR A 178 -15.05 19.44 1.08
C THR A 178 -14.11 19.36 -0.13
N PHE A 179 -14.31 18.38 -1.00
CA PHE A 179 -13.64 18.24 -2.29
C PHE A 179 -14.66 17.96 -3.39
N ASP A 180 -14.53 18.63 -4.53
CA ASP A 180 -15.35 18.39 -5.71
C ASP A 180 -14.50 17.66 -6.75
N PRO A 181 -14.79 16.38 -7.06
CA PRO A 181 -14.01 15.62 -8.03
C PRO A 181 -14.15 16.22 -9.44
N PRO A 182 -13.10 16.14 -10.29
CA PRO A 182 -13.20 16.58 -11.68
C PRO A 182 -14.28 15.80 -12.43
N GLU A 183 -14.93 16.44 -13.39
CA GLU A 183 -15.81 15.76 -14.35
C GLU A 183 -14.98 14.95 -15.36
N PRO A 184 -15.41 13.74 -15.77
CA PRO A 184 -16.63 13.04 -15.34
C PRO A 184 -16.47 12.23 -14.04
N GLY A 185 -15.28 12.20 -13.47
CA GLY A 185 -14.98 11.58 -12.19
C GLY A 185 -13.48 11.50 -11.93
N LEU A 186 -13.13 10.98 -10.75
CA LEU A 186 -11.77 10.66 -10.35
C LEU A 186 -11.64 9.16 -10.10
N ARG A 187 -10.62 8.55 -10.70
CA ARG A 187 -10.19 7.19 -10.39
C ARG A 187 -8.86 7.25 -9.65
N ILE A 188 -8.82 6.68 -8.45
CA ILE A 188 -7.58 6.52 -7.67
C ILE A 188 -7.23 5.03 -7.68
N VAL A 189 -6.04 4.72 -8.19
CA VAL A 189 -5.45 3.38 -8.15
C VAL A 189 -4.39 3.38 -7.06
N VAL A 190 -4.46 2.43 -6.13
CA VAL A 190 -3.39 2.15 -5.18
C VAL A 190 -2.76 0.83 -5.56
N GLU A 191 -1.47 0.84 -5.90
CA GLU A 191 -0.72 -0.33 -6.30
C GLU A 191 0.30 -0.70 -5.23
N ALA A 192 0.41 -1.99 -4.95
CA ALA A 192 1.45 -2.59 -4.14
C ALA A 192 2.10 -3.72 -4.96
N VAL A 193 3.20 -3.40 -5.62
CA VAL A 193 3.87 -4.28 -6.60
C VAL A 193 4.95 -5.13 -5.95
N ALA A 194 5.32 -6.23 -6.60
CA ALA A 194 6.48 -7.03 -6.24
C ALA A 194 7.62 -6.84 -7.26
N GLY A 195 8.86 -7.00 -6.80
CA GLY A 195 10.06 -7.06 -7.63
C GLY A 195 10.68 -5.71 -7.97
N GLU A 196 10.61 -4.75 -7.04
CA GLU A 196 11.27 -3.45 -7.15
C GLU A 196 12.76 -3.51 -6.75
N GLU A 197 13.08 -4.28 -5.70
CA GLU A 197 14.42 -4.42 -5.09
C GLU A 197 15.34 -5.40 -5.85
#